data_AF-A0AAZ3QPV0-F1
#
_entry.id   AF-A0AAZ3QPV0-F1
#
_cell.length_a   1.000
_cell.length_b   1.000
_cell.length_c   1.000
_cell.angle_alpha   90.00
_cell.angle_beta   90.00
_cell.angle_gamma   90.00
#
_symmetry.space_group_name_H-M   'P 1'
#
loop_
_entity.id
_entity.type
_entity.pdbx_description
1 polymer ?
#
loop_
_entity_poly.entity_id
_entity_poly.type
_entity_poly.pdbx_seq_one_letter_code
_entity_poly.pdbx_strand_id
1 'polypeptide(L)' 'MSRVPTPPPPGDMSTGPVAESWCYTQVKVVKFSYMWTINNFSFCREEMGEVLKSSTFSSGPNDKMKW' A
#
# COMPACT_ATOMS: atom_id res chain seq x y z
N MET A 1 -33.19 -0.23 -33.67
CA MET A 1 -32.18 -1.20 -34.13
C MET A 1 -30.85 -0.48 -34.25
N SER A 2 -29.98 -0.57 -33.24
CA SER A 2 -28.66 0.04 -33.22
C SER A 2 -27.72 -0.73 -34.16
N ARG A 3 -27.03 -0.02 -35.07
CA ARG A 3 -26.08 -0.61 -36.02
C ARG A 3 -24.84 -1.09 -35.27
N VAL A 4 -24.57 -2.39 -35.32
CA VAL A 4 -23.34 -2.98 -34.77
C VAL A 4 -22.17 -2.55 -35.65
N PRO A 5 -21.05 -2.05 -35.09
CA PRO A 5 -19.86 -1.73 -35.88
C PRO A 5 -19.27 -3.00 -36.50
N THR A 6 -19.05 -2.98 -37.81
CA THR A 6 -18.38 -4.07 -38.54
C THR A 6 -16.89 -4.14 -38.17
N PRO A 7 -16.29 -5.33 -38.04
CA PRO A 7 -14.85 -5.45 -37.77
C PRO A 7 -14.02 -4.93 -38.95
N PRO A 8 -12.87 -4.27 -38.70
CA PRO A 8 -11.95 -3.91 -39.77
C PRO A 8 -11.38 -5.18 -40.44
N PRO A 9 -11.06 -5.13 -41.74
CA PRO A 9 -10.47 -6.25 -42.46
C PRO A 9 -9.11 -6.62 -41.85
N PRO A 10 -8.65 -7.88 -42.00
CA PRO A 10 -7.36 -8.33 -41.48
C PRO A 10 -6.24 -7.70 -42.32
N GLY A 11 -5.88 -6.45 -42.01
CA GLY A 11 -4.58 -5.89 -42.38
C GLY A 11 -3.53 -6.44 -41.42
N ASP A 12 -2.30 -6.63 -41.91
CA ASP A 12 -1.14 -7.15 -41.17
C ASP A 12 -0.91 -6.41 -39.82
N MET A 13 -1.61 -6.85 -38.77
CA MET A 13 -1.46 -6.36 -37.41
C MET A 13 -0.48 -7.25 -36.65
N SER A 14 0.78 -7.27 -37.07
CA SER A 14 1.81 -7.97 -36.31
C SER A 14 3.13 -7.21 -36.33
N THR A 15 3.15 -5.99 -35.78
CA THR A 15 4.41 -5.38 -35.29
C THR A 15 4.23 -4.11 -34.44
N GLY A 16 3.03 -3.84 -33.90
CA GLY A 16 2.90 -2.82 -32.85
C GLY A 16 3.31 -3.40 -31.49
N PRO A 17 4.05 -2.67 -30.63
CA PRO A 17 4.40 -3.17 -29.30
C PRO A 17 3.10 -3.38 -28.51
N VAL A 18 2.76 -4.64 -28.26
CA VAL A 18 1.71 -4.99 -27.30
C VAL A 18 2.23 -4.57 -25.93
N ALA A 19 1.54 -3.66 -25.24
CA ALA A 19 1.94 -3.29 -23.89
C ALA A 19 1.82 -4.54 -23.00
N GLU A 20 2.95 -5.08 -22.55
CA GLU A 20 3.09 -6.38 -21.87
C GLU A 20 2.39 -6.44 -20.48
N SER A 21 1.68 -5.38 -20.08
CA SER A 21 1.25 -5.16 -18.69
C SER A 21 -0.20 -4.67 -18.54
N TRP A 22 -1.07 -4.86 -19.53
CA TRP A 22 -2.51 -4.63 -19.33
C TRP A 22 -3.02 -5.48 -18.16
N CYS A 23 -3.65 -4.82 -17.18
CA CYS A 23 -4.16 -5.44 -15.95
C CYS A 23 -3.11 -6.04 -14.99
N TYR A 24 -1.84 -5.62 -15.06
CA TYR A 24 -0.80 -6.07 -14.11
C TYR A 24 -0.69 -5.12 -12.91
N THR A 25 -0.82 -5.66 -11.68
CA THR A 25 -0.51 -4.94 -10.44
C THR A 25 0.58 -5.69 -9.68
N GLN A 26 1.68 -5.00 -9.37
CA GLN A 26 2.73 -5.54 -8.52
C GLN A 26 2.46 -5.15 -7.06
N VAL A 27 2.32 -6.16 -6.18
CA VAL A 27 2.11 -5.95 -4.75
C VAL A 27 3.40 -6.27 -4.00
N LYS A 28 3.85 -5.35 -3.15
CA LYS A 28 4.93 -5.59 -2.19
C LYS A 28 4.37 -5.53 -0.77
N VAL A 29 4.47 -6.65 -0.05
CA VAL A 29 4.06 -6.72 1.35
C VAL A 29 5.28 -6.49 2.24
N VAL A 30 5.18 -5.55 3.18
CA VAL A 30 6.21 -5.28 4.18
C VAL A 30 5.62 -5.62 5.55
N LYS A 31 6.35 -6.42 6.34
CA LYS A 31 5.96 -6.82 7.70
C LYS A 31 7.01 -6.31 8.69
N PHE A 32 6.57 -5.66 9.75
CA PHE A 32 7.43 -5.16 10.82
C PHE A 32 6.69 -5.24 12.15
N SER A 33 7.45 -5.26 13.25
CA SER A 33 6.93 -5.20 14.61
C SER A 33 7.74 -4.19 15.41
N TYR A 34 7.10 -3.52 16.36
CA TYR A 34 7.73 -2.56 17.25
C TYR A 34 7.43 -2.94 18.69
N MET A 35 8.47 -3.04 19.51
CA MET A 35 8.36 -3.31 20.93
C MET A 35 8.55 -2.02 21.70
N TRP A 36 7.60 -1.71 22.58
CA TRP A 36 7.67 -0.59 23.50
C TRP A 36 7.37 -1.07 24.91
N THR A 37 8.26 -0.73 25.83
CA THR A 37 8.13 -1.06 27.25
C THR A 37 7.74 0.19 28.01
N ILE A 38 6.58 0.15 28.67
CA ILE A 38 6.18 1.16 29.65
C ILE A 38 6.69 0.68 31.01
N ASN A 39 7.73 1.33 31.51
CA ASN A 39 8.28 1.01 32.82
C ASN A 39 7.40 1.59 33.93
N ASN A 40 7.38 0.92 35.07
CA ASN A 40 6.71 1.43 36.28
C ASN A 40 5.21 1.73 36.05
N PHE A 41 4.51 0.89 35.28
CA PHE A 41 3.11 1.14 34.88
C PHE A 41 2.16 1.44 36.05
N SER A 42 2.38 0.81 37.22
CA SER A 42 1.60 1.09 38.43
C SER A 42 1.76 2.52 38.98
N PHE A 43 2.80 3.24 38.56
CA PHE A 43 3.07 4.63 38.94
C PHE A 43 2.58 5.63 37.89
N CYS A 44 2.09 5.15 36.74
CA CYS A 44 1.44 6.00 35.75
C CYS A 44 0.11 6.51 36.35
N ARG A 45 0.10 7.77 36.77
CA ARG A 45 -1.10 8.46 37.26
C ARG A 45 -1.78 9.14 36.08
N GLU A 46 -2.31 8.35 35.15
CA GLU A 46 -3.12 8.92 34.07
C GLU A 46 -4.50 9.32 34.60
N GLU A 47 -4.88 10.56 34.35
CA GLU A 47 -6.25 11.03 34.52
C GLU A 47 -7.19 10.41 33.46
N MET A 48 -8.50 10.43 33.72
CA MET A 48 -9.48 9.89 32.77
C MET A 48 -9.37 10.62 31.42
N GLY A 49 -8.90 9.89 30.41
CA GLY A 49 -8.72 10.42 29.05
C GLY A 49 -7.26 10.71 28.67
N GLU A 50 -6.31 10.58 29.59
CA GLU A 50 -4.89 10.67 29.25
C GLU A 50 -4.41 9.40 28.51
N VAL A 51 -3.55 9.60 27.51
CA VAL A 51 -3.07 8.53 26.63
C VAL A 51 -1.56 8.62 26.50
N LEU A 52 -0.88 7.50 26.79
CA LEU A 52 0.54 7.33 26.50
C LEU A 52 0.73 6.93 25.04
N LYS A 53 1.62 7.64 24.35
CA LYS A 53 2.00 7.35 22.96
C LYS A 53 3.47 6.93 22.93
N SER A 54 3.78 5.87 22.19
CA SER A 54 5.16 5.49 21.95
C SER A 54 5.88 6.49 21.05
N SER A 55 7.20 6.34 20.94
CA SER A 55 7.94 6.99 19.86
C SER A 55 7.42 6.54 18.50
N THR A 56 7.50 7.45 17.53
CA THR A 56 7.17 7.15 16.13
C THR A 56 8.14 6.13 15.54
N PHE A 57 7.62 5.17 14.77
CA PHE A 57 8.40 4.11 14.13
C PHE A 57 8.00 3.90 12.66
N SER A 58 8.85 3.22 11.90
CA SER A 58 8.59 2.88 10.49
C SER A 58 9.20 1.55 10.11
N SER A 59 8.75 0.97 9.00
CA SER A 59 9.27 -0.28 8.46
C SER A 59 10.72 -0.21 7.98
N GLY A 60 11.25 1.00 7.76
CA GLY A 60 12.63 1.22 7.37
C GLY A 60 13.06 2.69 7.51
N PRO A 61 14.37 2.99 7.38
CA PRO A 61 14.92 4.32 7.65
C PRO A 61 14.33 5.43 6.76
N ASN A 62 14.03 5.12 5.50
CA ASN A 62 13.59 6.10 4.48
C ASN A 62 12.10 5.99 4.12
N ASP A 63 11.32 5.25 4.90
CA ASP A 63 9.90 5.07 4.59
C ASP A 63 9.10 6.33 4.91
N LYS A 64 8.21 6.69 3.96
CA LYS A 64 7.33 7.86 4.04
C LYS A 64 6.24 7.71 5.08
N MET A 65 5.77 6.48 5.32
CA MET A 65 4.75 6.18 6.32
C MET A 65 5.40 6.00 7.68
N LYS A 66 4.89 6.75 8.66
CA LYS A 66 5.31 6.72 10.06
C LYS A 66 4.10 6.39 10.93
N TRP A 67 4.28 5.51 11.92
CA TRP A 67 3.27 5.06 12.87
C TRP A 67 3.62 5.51 14.28
#